data_AF-A0A957KMQ2-F1
#
_entry.id   AF-A0A957KMQ2-F1
#
_cell.length_a   1.000
_cell.length_b   1.000
_cell.length_c   1.000
_cell.angle_alpha   90.00
_cell.angle_beta   90.00
_cell.angle_gamma   90.00
#
_symmetry.space_group_name_H-M   'P 1'
#
loop_
_entity.id
_entity.type
_entity.pdbx_description
1 polymer ?
#
loop_
_entity_poly.entity_id
_entity_poly.type
_entity_poly.pdbx_seq_one_letter_code
_entity_poly.pdbx_strand_id
1 'polypeptide(L)'
;PERRRNFYLFLVLIPLWTNFVIRIYAWVMILRGQGVLNSTLGMFAGMLNLPFQPFDFYPSQGAVLIGMVYEFLPFMILPIYTSLEKIEPNLYEAAADLYANPVRTFFR
;
A
#
# COMPACT_ATOMS: atom_id res chain seq x y z
N PRO A 1 14.32 1.84 14.64
CA PRO A 1 15.38 0.82 14.56
C PRO A 1 15.65 0.38 13.12
N GLU A 2 16.88 0.58 12.65
CA GLU A 2 17.30 0.37 11.24
C GLU A 2 16.91 -1.00 10.66
N ARG A 3 16.85 -2.04 11.49
CA ARG A 3 16.45 -3.39 11.06
C ARG A 3 15.01 -3.49 10.54
N ARG A 4 14.09 -2.69 11.08
CA ARG A 4 12.70 -2.63 10.59
C ARG A 4 12.59 -1.80 9.31
N ARG A 5 13.40 -0.74 9.18
CA ARG A 5 13.47 0.13 7.99
C ARG A 5 13.79 -0.69 6.75
N ASN A 6 14.87 -1.47 6.79
CA ASN A 6 15.31 -2.27 5.64
C ASN A 6 14.27 -3.33 5.25
N PHE A 7 13.58 -3.92 6.23
CA PHE A 7 12.50 -4.87 5.97
C PHE A 7 11.31 -4.21 5.26
N TYR A 8 10.86 -3.03 5.70
CA TYR A 8 9.77 -2.32 5.03
C TYR A 8 10.15 -1.85 3.62
N LEU A 9 11.38 -1.36 3.44
CA LEU A 9 11.88 -1.02 2.10
C LEU A 9 11.90 -2.25 1.19
N PHE A 10 12.35 -3.40 1.71
CA PHE A 10 12.30 -4.65 0.96
C PHE A 10 10.87 -4.99 0.51
N LEU A 11 9.88 -4.90 1.39
CA LEU A 11 8.46 -5.16 1.04
C LEU A 11 7.96 -4.25 -0.08
N VAL A 12 8.37 -2.97 -0.08
CA VAL A 12 8.01 -2.01 -1.13
C VAL A 12 8.68 -2.35 -2.46
N LEU A 13 9.87 -2.95 -2.43
CA LEU A 13 10.64 -3.31 -3.62
C LEU A 13 10.25 -4.67 -4.22
N ILE A 14 9.57 -5.56 -3.46
CA ILE A 14 9.04 -6.84 -3.96
C ILE A 14 8.36 -6.73 -5.33
N PRO A 15 7.40 -5.80 -5.56
CA PRO A 15 6.76 -5.68 -6.86
C PRO A 15 7.79 -5.52 -7.97
N LEU A 16 8.82 -4.70 -7.81
CA LEU A 16 9.77 -4.34 -8.88
C LEU A 16 10.50 -5.55 -9.50
N TRP A 17 10.67 -6.65 -8.77
CA TRP A 17 11.42 -7.81 -9.22
C TRP A 17 10.57 -8.83 -10.00
N THR A 18 9.25 -8.61 -10.08
CA THR A 18 8.34 -9.50 -10.80
C THR A 18 7.93 -8.92 -12.16
N ASN A 19 7.46 -9.78 -13.06
CA ASN A 19 7.09 -9.38 -14.41
C ASN A 19 5.78 -8.58 -14.43
N PHE A 20 5.77 -7.43 -15.11
CA PHE A 20 4.61 -6.55 -15.23
C PHE A 20 3.33 -7.25 -15.72
N VAL A 21 3.43 -8.09 -16.76
CA VAL A 21 2.29 -8.80 -17.35
C VAL A 21 1.70 -9.79 -16.35
N ILE A 22 2.55 -10.50 -15.61
CA ILE A 22 2.11 -11.44 -14.55
C ILE A 22 1.35 -10.67 -13.46
N ARG A 23 1.84 -9.49 -13.05
CA ARG A 23 1.17 -8.65 -12.05
C ARG A 23 -0.20 -8.17 -12.53
N ILE A 24 -0.34 -7.78 -13.79
CA ILE A 24 -1.64 -7.41 -14.37
C ILE A 24 -2.62 -8.59 -14.27
N TYR A 25 -2.22 -9.78 -14.72
CA TYR A 25 -3.10 -10.95 -14.67
C TYR A 25 -3.44 -11.35 -13.23
N ALA A 26 -2.51 -11.22 -12.29
CA ALA A 26 -2.79 -11.42 -10.87
C ALA A 26 -3.87 -10.46 -10.37
N TRP A 27 -3.77 -9.16 -10.68
CA TRP A 27 -4.80 -8.17 -10.34
C TRP A 27 -6.14 -8.46 -11.02
N VAL A 28 -6.15 -8.88 -12.29
CA VAL A 28 -7.38 -9.33 -12.97
C VAL A 28 -8.03 -10.51 -12.25
N MET A 29 -7.24 -11.51 -11.84
CA MET A 29 -7.76 -12.66 -11.09
C MET A 29 -8.26 -12.29 -9.69
N ILE A 30 -7.67 -11.28 -9.05
CA ILE A 30 -8.12 -10.81 -7.74
C ILE A 30 -9.44 -10.05 -7.86
N LEU A 31 -9.56 -9.17 -8.85
CA LEU A 31 -10.63 -8.16 -8.94
C LEU A 31 -11.87 -8.59 -9.75
N ARG A 32 -11.77 -9.65 -10.57
CA ARG A 32 -12.93 -10.20 -11.30
C ARG A 32 -14.04 -10.68 -10.35
N GLY A 33 -15.27 -10.79 -10.86
CA GLY A 33 -16.45 -11.17 -10.07
C GLY A 33 -16.34 -12.49 -9.30
N GLN A 34 -15.62 -13.48 -9.86
CA GLN A 34 -15.32 -14.77 -9.18
C GLN A 34 -13.88 -14.83 -8.64
N GLY A 35 -13.27 -13.68 -8.42
CA GLY A 35 -11.89 -13.53 -8.03
C GLY A 35 -11.65 -13.71 -6.53
N VAL A 36 -10.38 -13.64 -6.16
CA VAL A 36 -9.92 -13.79 -4.76
C VAL A 36 -10.59 -12.76 -3.83
N LEU A 37 -10.84 -11.54 -4.32
CA LEU A 37 -11.50 -10.51 -3.51
C LEU A 37 -12.92 -10.93 -3.13
N ASN A 38 -13.73 -11.34 -4.09
CA ASN A 38 -15.11 -11.75 -3.83
C ASN A 38 -15.21 -13.04 -3.03
N SER A 39 -14.30 -14.00 -3.25
CA SER A 39 -14.31 -15.25 -2.48
C SER A 39 -13.92 -15.03 -1.02
N THR A 40 -12.91 -14.20 -0.75
CA THR A 40 -12.52 -13.84 0.61
C THR A 40 -13.60 -13.03 1.33
N LEU A 41 -14.17 -12.02 0.68
CA LEU A 41 -15.28 -11.24 1.24
C LEU A 41 -16.52 -12.11 1.52
N GLY A 42 -16.88 -13.01 0.59
CA GLY A 42 -17.98 -13.95 0.79
C GLY A 42 -17.74 -14.91 1.96
N MET A 43 -16.50 -15.39 2.15
CA MET A 43 -16.13 -16.22 3.29
C MET A 43 -16.27 -15.47 4.62
N PHE A 44 -15.75 -14.24 4.70
CA PHE A 44 -15.89 -13.40 5.90
C PHE A 44 -17.35 -13.03 6.19
N ALA A 45 -18.13 -12.69 5.17
CA ALA A 45 -19.55 -12.41 5.32
C ALA A 45 -20.32 -13.65 5.81
N GLY A 46 -20.00 -14.84 5.29
CA GLY A 46 -20.56 -16.11 5.74
C GLY A 46 -20.25 -16.40 7.22
N MET A 47 -19.02 -16.14 7.67
CA MET A 47 -18.66 -16.26 9.09
C MET A 47 -19.46 -15.31 9.99
N LEU A 48 -19.84 -14.14 9.47
CA LEU A 48 -20.61 -13.13 10.18
C LEU A 48 -22.14 -13.24 9.96
N ASN A 49 -22.60 -14.25 9.22
CA ASN A 49 -24.00 -14.43 8.80
C ASN A 49 -24.60 -13.21 8.08
N LEU A 50 -23.78 -12.49 7.31
CA LEU A 50 -24.20 -11.34 6.51
C LEU A 50 -24.52 -11.76 5.07
N PRO A 51 -25.59 -11.22 4.45
CA PRO A 51 -25.83 -11.43 3.03
C PRO A 51 -24.73 -10.74 2.21
N PHE A 52 -24.10 -11.49 1.30
CA PHE A 52 -23.07 -10.96 0.40
C PHE A 52 -23.40 -11.32 -1.05
N GLN A 53 -23.32 -10.34 -1.94
CA GLN A 53 -23.40 -10.53 -3.38
C GLN A 53 -22.07 -10.14 -4.01
N PRO A 54 -21.39 -11.06 -4.71
CA PRO A 54 -20.18 -10.74 -5.46
C PRO A 54 -20.43 -9.61 -6.46
N PHE A 55 -19.46 -8.71 -6.59
CA PHE A 55 -19.51 -7.62 -7.57
C PHE A 55 -18.34 -7.73 -8.53
N ASP A 56 -18.57 -7.37 -9.79
CA ASP A 56 -17.50 -7.41 -10.79
C ASP A 56 -16.75 -6.07 -10.80
N PHE A 57 -15.57 -6.04 -10.17
CA PHE A 57 -14.75 -4.82 -10.13
C PHE A 57 -13.90 -4.67 -11.38
N TYR A 58 -13.62 -5.76 -12.10
CA TYR A 58 -12.90 -5.74 -13.37
C TYR A 58 -13.84 -6.19 -14.51
N PRO A 59 -13.95 -5.46 -15.64
CA PRO A 59 -13.18 -4.27 -15.99
C PRO A 59 -13.87 -2.99 -15.49
N SER A 60 -13.12 -2.14 -14.76
CA SER A 60 -13.57 -0.79 -14.40
C SER A 60 -12.40 0.18 -14.37
N GLN A 61 -12.69 1.49 -14.42
CA GLN A 61 -11.67 2.52 -14.22
C GLN A 61 -10.98 2.40 -12.85
N GLY A 62 -11.74 1.98 -11.82
CA GLY A 62 -11.19 1.73 -10.48
C GLY A 62 -10.19 0.58 -10.47
N ALA A 63 -10.45 -0.51 -11.20
CA ALA A 63 -9.51 -1.63 -11.31
C ALA A 63 -8.20 -1.20 -11.99
N VAL A 64 -8.30 -0.38 -13.04
CA VAL A 64 -7.12 0.19 -13.71
C VAL A 64 -6.34 1.09 -12.73
N LEU A 65 -7.03 1.94 -11.97
CA LEU A 65 -6.40 2.82 -10.98
C LEU A 65 -5.64 2.02 -9.91
N ILE A 66 -6.20 0.92 -9.40
CA ILE A 66 -5.50 0.04 -8.44
C ILE A 66 -4.20 -0.49 -9.03
N GLY A 67 -4.25 -1.00 -10.27
CA GLY A 67 -3.05 -1.49 -10.97
C GLY A 67 -2.00 -0.41 -11.14
N MET A 68 -2.40 0.80 -11.54
CA MET A 68 -1.50 1.95 -11.68
C MET A 68 -0.88 2.38 -10.35
N VAL A 69 -1.68 2.52 -9.29
CA VAL A 69 -1.17 2.91 -7.97
C VAL A 69 -0.16 1.88 -7.49
N TYR A 70 -0.48 0.59 -7.59
CA TYR A 70 0.42 -0.49 -7.23
C TYR A 70 1.74 -0.45 -8.02
N GLU A 71 1.69 -0.13 -9.31
CA GLU A 71 2.87 -0.02 -10.18
C GLU A 71 3.77 1.15 -9.80
N PHE A 72 3.18 2.32 -9.55
CA PHE A 72 3.93 3.56 -9.28
C PHE A 72 4.31 3.73 -7.80
N LEU A 73 3.71 2.96 -6.88
CA LEU A 73 3.94 3.06 -5.45
C LEU A 73 5.44 2.98 -5.08
N PRO A 74 6.24 2.02 -5.60
CA PRO A 74 7.65 1.91 -5.23
C PRO A 74 8.46 3.12 -5.72
N PHE A 75 8.16 3.60 -6.93
CA PHE A 75 8.82 4.76 -7.54
C PHE A 75 8.51 6.06 -6.81
N MET A 76 7.34 6.16 -6.16
CA MET A 76 6.98 7.29 -5.30
C MET A 76 7.64 7.19 -3.91
N ILE A 77 7.67 6.00 -3.32
CA ILE A 77 8.19 5.80 -1.95
C ILE A 77 9.70 6.08 -1.87
N LEU A 78 10.48 5.66 -2.87
CA LEU A 78 11.94 5.85 -2.88
C LEU A 78 12.38 7.32 -2.73
N PRO A 79 11.93 8.27 -3.57
CA PRO A 79 12.32 9.67 -3.43
C PRO A 79 11.83 10.28 -2.12
N ILE A 80 10.63 9.93 -1.64
CA ILE A 80 10.10 10.38 -0.34
C ILE A 80 11.01 9.90 0.78
N TYR A 81 11.36 8.61 0.78
CA TYR A 81 12.24 8.01 1.76
C TYR A 81 13.62 8.70 1.78
N THR A 82 14.24 8.89 0.61
CA THR A 82 15.55 9.55 0.53
C THR A 82 15.51 11.01 0.97
N SER A 83 14.37 11.68 0.81
CA SER A 83 14.18 13.06 1.29
C SER A 83 14.04 13.09 2.81
N LEU A 84 13.27 12.18 3.39
CA LEU A 84 13.06 12.09 4.84
C LEU A 84 14.33 11.67 5.58
N GLU A 85 15.15 10.79 5.01
CA GLU A 85 16.41 10.34 5.61
C GLU A 85 17.46 11.47 5.72
N LYS A 86 17.32 12.54 4.94
CA LYS A 86 18.20 13.72 4.98
C LYS A 86 17.83 14.74 6.06
N ILE A 87 16.67 14.60 6.71
CA ILE A 87 16.24 15.53 7.76
C ILE A 87 17.14 15.36 8.98
N GLU A 88 17.73 16.46 9.45
CA GLU A 88 18.63 16.46 10.60
C GLU A 88 17.92 16.00 11.88
N PRO A 89 18.52 15.11 12.69
CA PRO A 89 17.95 14.64 13.95
C PRO A 89 17.52 15.76 14.91
N ASN A 90 18.30 16.85 14.96
CA ASN A 90 18.08 17.98 15.85
C ASN A 90 16.73 18.69 15.60
N LEU A 91 16.18 18.61 14.38
CA LEU A 91 14.86 19.19 14.09
C LEU A 91 13.74 18.42 14.79
N TYR A 92 13.88 17.10 14.93
CA TYR A 92 12.92 16.29 15.67
C TYR A 92 13.01 16.55 17.17
N GLU A 93 14.21 16.77 17.70
CA GLU A 93 14.43 17.17 19.10
C GLU A 93 13.83 18.54 19.39
N ALA A 94 14.09 19.54 18.54
CA ALA A 94 13.51 20.87 18.67
C ALA A 94 11.97 20.86 18.58
N ALA A 95 11.40 20.00 17.73
CA ALA A 95 9.95 19.81 17.67
C ALA A 95 9.41 19.21 18.97
N ALA A 96 10.11 18.24 19.56
CA ALA A 96 9.74 17.65 20.84
C ALA A 96 9.85 18.65 22.00
N ASP A 97 10.88 19.52 22.00
CA ASP A 97 11.06 20.60 22.97
C ASP A 97 9.90 21.62 22.91
N LEU A 98 9.33 21.82 21.73
CA LEU A 98 8.11 22.63 21.53
C LEU A 98 6.81 21.85 21.78
N TYR A 99 6.88 20.69 22.43
CA TYR A 99 5.77 19.78 22.73
C TYR A 99 4.99 19.36 21.47
N ALA A 100 5.64 19.26 20.31
CA ALA A 100 5.02 18.70 19.11
C ALA A 100 4.99 17.17 19.19
N ASN A 101 3.83 16.58 18.87
CA ASN A 101 3.68 15.14 18.74
C ASN A 101 4.06 14.69 17.31
N PRO A 102 4.29 13.38 17.06
CA PRO A 102 4.75 12.90 15.76
C PRO A 102 3.86 13.28 14.56
N VAL A 103 2.54 13.39 14.77
CA VAL A 103 1.60 13.81 13.73
C VAL A 103 1.81 15.29 13.41
N ARG A 104 1.95 16.14 14.43
CA ARG A 104 2.22 17.56 14.26
C ARG A 104 3.58 17.79 13.61
N THR A 105 4.62 17.07 14.02
CA THR A 105 5.97 17.10 13.42
C THR A 105 5.98 16.61 11.97
N PHE A 106 5.06 15.72 11.57
CA PHE A 106 4.95 15.27 10.19
C PHE A 106 4.29 16.31 9.27
N PHE A 107 3.29 17.05 9.78
CA PHE A 107 2.52 18.02 8.98
C PHE A 107 3.03 19.47 9.05
N ARG A 108 3.96 19.80 9.94
CA ARG A 108 4.51 21.14 10.13
C ARG A 108 6.03 21.09 10.17
#